data_AF-A0A7Y9MIM4-F1
#
_entry.id   AF-A0A7Y9MIM4-F1
#
_cell.length_a   1.000
_cell.length_b   1.000
_cell.length_c   1.000
_cell.angle_alpha   90.00
_cell.angle_beta   90.00
_cell.angle_gamma   90.00
#
_symmetry.space_group_name_H-M   'P 1'
#
loop_
_entity.id
_entity.type
_entity.pdbx_description
1 polymer ?
#
loop_
_entity_poly.entity_id
_entity_poly.type
_entity_poly.pdbx_seq_one_letter_code
_entity_poly.pdbx_strand_id
1 'polypeptide(L)'
;MSERKRATLAWAIATVVVGVGAVVLIFGLLTPVTFGWFAYQPLADATFVPGGGGVFLSRTTIVGLAVLMTGLLSVAFLAGRRAAQGRPSRLDSDSAN
;
A
#
# COMPACT_ATOMS: atom_id res chain seq x y z
N MET A 1 -22.55 -10.62 -16.88
CA MET A 1 -22.43 -10.26 -15.45
C MET A 1 -22.83 -8.80 -15.28
N SER A 2 -23.83 -8.49 -14.45
CA SER A 2 -24.36 -7.12 -14.28
C SER A 2 -23.31 -6.16 -13.72
N GLU A 3 -23.39 -4.87 -14.06
CA GLU A 3 -22.44 -3.83 -13.60
C GLU A 3 -22.29 -3.80 -12.08
N ARG A 4 -23.37 -4.02 -11.34
CA ARG A 4 -23.35 -4.11 -9.87
C ARG A 4 -22.46 -5.24 -9.38
N LYS A 5 -22.55 -6.44 -9.98
CA LYS A 5 -21.69 -7.59 -9.62
C LYS A 5 -20.21 -7.29 -9.89
N ARG A 6 -19.90 -6.59 -11.00
CA ARG A 6 -18.52 -6.16 -11.31
C ARG A 6 -18.00 -5.16 -10.29
N ALA A 7 -18.83 -4.19 -9.88
CA ALA A 7 -18.45 -3.21 -8.86
C ALA A 7 -18.21 -3.85 -7.49
N THR A 8 -19.11 -4.76 -7.05
CA THR A 8 -18.93 -5.51 -5.80
C THR A 8 -17.65 -6.36 -5.84
N LEU A 9 -17.38 -7.03 -6.96
CA LEU A 9 -16.16 -7.82 -7.13
C LEU A 9 -14.90 -6.94 -7.06
N ALA A 10 -14.91 -5.78 -7.72
CA ALA A 10 -13.79 -4.85 -7.67
C ALA A 10 -13.49 -4.36 -6.25
N TRP A 11 -14.54 -4.03 -5.47
CA TRP A 11 -14.40 -3.67 -4.06
C TRP A 11 -13.87 -4.82 -3.22
N ALA A 12 -14.40 -6.04 -3.40
CA ALA A 12 -13.95 -7.21 -2.67
C ALA A 12 -12.47 -7.49 -2.93
N ILE A 13 -12.03 -7.46 -4.20
CA ILE A 13 -10.62 -7.64 -4.57
C ILE A 13 -9.75 -6.56 -3.92
N ALA A 14 -10.14 -5.29 -4.02
CA ALA A 14 -9.36 -4.19 -3.44
C ALA A 14 -9.20 -4.33 -1.92
N THR A 15 -10.26 -4.71 -1.20
CA THR A 15 -10.20 -4.98 0.24
C THR A 15 -9.29 -6.15 0.57
N VAL A 16 -9.34 -7.24 -0.19
CA VAL A 16 -8.45 -8.40 -0.01
C VAL A 16 -6.99 -8.00 -0.22
N VAL A 17 -6.69 -7.22 -1.27
CA VAL A 17 -5.31 -6.76 -1.56
C VAL A 17 -4.77 -5.91 -0.41
N VAL A 18 -5.57 -4.98 0.13
CA VAL A 18 -5.20 -4.19 1.33
C VAL A 18 -4.91 -5.12 2.51
N GLY A 19 -5.80 -6.08 2.78
CA GLY A 19 -5.63 -7.04 3.88
C GLY A 19 -4.35 -7.87 3.75
N VAL A 20 -4.08 -8.41 2.57
CA VAL A 20 -2.86 -9.18 2.28
C VAL A 20 -1.62 -8.30 2.46
N GLY A 21 -1.61 -7.08 1.90
CA GLY A 21 -0.50 -6.15 2.04
C GLY A 21 -0.21 -5.80 3.50
N ALA A 22 -1.25 -5.53 4.29
CA ALA A 22 -1.12 -5.25 5.72
C ALA A 22 -0.52 -6.44 6.49
N VAL A 23 -1.03 -7.65 6.25
CA VAL A 23 -0.51 -8.86 6.88
C VAL A 23 0.96 -9.08 6.54
N VAL A 24 1.33 -9.04 5.25
CA VAL A 24 2.72 -9.22 4.81
C VAL A 24 3.64 -8.15 5.38
N LEU A 25 3.18 -6.90 5.44
CA LEU A 25 3.93 -5.80 6.03
C LEU A 25 4.19 -6.03 7.51
N ILE A 26 3.16 -6.40 8.28
CA ILE A 26 3.28 -6.70 9.71
C ILE A 26 4.26 -7.85 9.92
N PHE A 27 4.12 -8.94 9.17
CA PHE A 27 5.06 -10.06 9.25
C PHE A 27 6.49 -9.62 8.93
N GLY A 28 6.71 -8.81 7.89
CA GLY A 28 8.01 -8.29 7.52
C GLY A 28 8.64 -7.39 8.58
N LEU A 29 7.83 -6.59 9.29
CA LEU A 29 8.27 -5.73 10.40
C LEU A 29 8.60 -6.53 11.67
N LEU A 30 7.88 -7.63 11.91
CA LEU A 30 8.11 -8.51 13.06
C LEU A 30 9.22 -9.53 12.83
N THR A 31 9.66 -9.73 11.58
CA THR A 31 10.71 -10.68 11.25
C THR A 31 12.09 -10.06 11.50
N PRO A 32 12.91 -10.63 12.39
CA PRO A 32 14.28 -10.17 12.61
C PRO A 32 15.10 -10.30 11.31
N VAL A 33 15.82 -9.24 10.94
CA VAL A 33 16.67 -9.25 9.76
C VAL A 33 18.04 -9.80 10.16
N THR A 34 18.40 -10.98 9.66
CA THR A 34 19.72 -11.57 9.89
C THR A 34 20.69 -11.16 8.78
N PHE A 35 21.85 -10.63 9.14
CA PHE A 35 22.91 -10.35 8.18
C PHE A 35 23.76 -11.61 7.95
N GLY A 36 24.16 -11.84 6.70
CA GLY A 36 25.10 -12.91 6.36
C GLY A 36 26.50 -12.60 6.90
N TRP A 37 27.34 -13.64 6.96
CA TRP A 37 28.72 -13.64 7.48
C TRP A 37 29.71 -12.64 6.82
N PHE A 38 29.25 -11.84 5.85
CA PHE A 38 30.01 -10.79 5.15
C PHE A 38 29.87 -9.39 5.77
N ALA A 39 29.17 -9.22 6.89
CA ALA A 39 29.02 -7.90 7.53
C ALA A 39 30.30 -7.38 8.23
N TYR A 40 31.40 -8.14 8.20
CA TYR A 40 32.70 -7.71 8.72
C TYR A 40 33.54 -7.08 7.61
N GLN A 41 33.79 -5.76 7.69
CA GLN A 41 34.92 -5.13 7.00
C GLN A 41 35.98 -4.77 8.06
N PRO A 42 36.95 -5.66 8.34
CA PRO A 42 37.94 -5.45 9.40
C PRO A 42 38.84 -4.22 9.19
N LEU A 43 38.95 -3.74 7.95
CA LEU A 43 39.85 -2.63 7.59
C LEU A 43 39.19 -1.23 7.70
N ALA A 44 37.90 -1.16 8.07
CA ALA A 44 37.14 0.10 8.08
C ALA A 44 36.78 0.60 9.49
N ASP A 45 37.09 -0.14 10.56
CA ASP A 45 36.70 0.16 11.96
C ASP A 45 35.19 0.48 12.16
N ALA A 46 34.37 0.19 11.14
CA ALA A 46 32.96 0.50 11.09
C ALA A 46 32.18 -0.80 11.25
N THR A 47 31.76 -1.06 12.48
CA THR A 47 30.76 -2.09 12.76
C THR A 47 29.40 -1.54 12.34
N PHE A 48 28.72 -2.17 11.40
CA PHE A 48 27.29 -1.89 11.16
C PHE A 48 26.50 -2.38 12.38
N VAL A 49 26.34 -1.52 13.38
CA VAL A 49 25.51 -1.78 14.56
C VAL A 49 24.04 -1.56 14.17
N PRO A 50 23.19 -2.59 14.14
CA PRO A 50 21.75 -2.39 14.00
C PRO A 50 21.23 -1.81 15.31
N GLY A 51 21.19 -0.48 15.38
CA GLY A 51 20.85 0.28 16.58
C GLY A 51 21.17 1.78 16.47
N GLY A 52 22.09 2.17 15.57
CA GLY A 52 22.40 3.57 15.29
C GLY A 52 21.63 4.13 14.10
N GLY A 53 20.33 4.39 14.24
CA GLY A 53 19.56 5.27 13.33
C GLY A 53 19.26 4.79 11.90
N GLY A 54 19.81 3.68 11.42
CA GLY A 54 19.49 3.10 10.10
C GLY A 54 18.24 2.22 10.14
N VAL A 55 17.14 2.66 9.53
CA VAL A 55 15.95 1.81 9.33
C VAL A 55 16.23 0.83 8.19
N PHE A 56 16.64 -0.39 8.53
CA PHE A 56 16.83 -1.46 7.54
C PHE A 56 15.48 -2.13 7.23
N LEU A 57 14.98 -1.94 6.01
CA LEU A 57 13.75 -2.56 5.53
C LEU A 57 14.03 -3.97 4.99
N SER A 58 13.38 -4.99 5.57
CA SER A 58 13.44 -6.35 5.01
C SER A 58 12.74 -6.40 3.64
N ARG A 59 13.15 -7.32 2.77
CA ARG A 59 12.49 -7.53 1.47
C ARG A 59 10.99 -7.81 1.64
N THR A 60 10.63 -8.53 2.70
CA THR A 60 9.25 -8.82 3.07
C THR A 60 8.48 -7.54 3.43
N THR A 61 9.09 -6.63 4.19
CA THR A 61 8.51 -5.32 4.49
C THR A 61 8.28 -4.49 3.23
N ILE A 62 9.24 -4.49 2.29
CA ILE A 62 9.10 -3.78 1.00
C ILE A 62 7.93 -4.34 0.18
N VAL A 63 7.84 -5.67 0.08
CA VAL A 63 6.75 -6.34 -0.64
C VAL A 63 5.41 -6.04 0.01
N GLY A 64 5.31 -6.14 1.33
CA GLY A 64 4.10 -5.81 2.08
C GLY A 64 3.66 -4.36 1.86
N LEU A 65 4.61 -3.42 1.89
CA LEU A 65 4.35 -2.00 1.66
C LEU A 65 3.84 -1.76 0.23
N ALA A 66 4.47 -2.35 -0.78
CA ALA A 66 4.07 -2.21 -2.17
C ALA A 66 2.64 -2.73 -2.39
N VAL A 67 2.32 -3.92 -1.89
CA VAL A 67 0.99 -4.53 -2.01
C VAL A 67 -0.06 -3.68 -1.28
N LEU A 68 0.25 -3.20 -0.07
CA LEU A 68 -0.64 -2.34 0.70
C LEU A 68 -0.96 -1.05 -0.05
N MET A 69 0.06 -0.39 -0.60
CA MET A 69 -0.10 0.84 -1.39
C MET A 69 -0.96 0.60 -2.63
N THR A 70 -0.73 -0.48 -3.37
CA THR A 70 -1.57 -0.83 -4.53
C THR A 70 -3.03 -1.05 -4.13
N GLY A 71 -3.28 -1.72 -3.00
CA GLY A 71 -4.63 -1.92 -2.47
C GLY A 71 -5.31 -0.60 -2.12
N LEU A 72 -4.62 0.28 -1.38
CA LEU A 72 -5.15 1.57 -0.97
C LEU A 72 -5.44 2.49 -2.15
N LEU A 73 -4.54 2.53 -3.14
CA LEU A 73 -4.75 3.29 -4.37
C LEU A 73 -5.97 2.79 -5.15
N SER A 74 -6.15 1.47 -5.21
CA SER A 74 -7.32 0.86 -5.85
C SER A 74 -8.62 1.25 -5.13
N VAL A 75 -8.63 1.22 -3.80
CA VAL A 75 -9.76 1.67 -2.97
C VAL A 75 -10.04 3.15 -3.18
N ALA A 76 -9.02 4.01 -3.14
CA ALA A 76 -9.15 5.45 -3.34
C ALA A 76 -9.71 5.77 -4.73
N PHE A 77 -9.23 5.08 -5.76
CA PHE A 77 -9.73 5.21 -7.13
C PHE A 77 -11.20 4.80 -7.25
N LEU A 78 -11.59 3.65 -6.68
CA LEU A 78 -12.98 3.18 -6.67
C LEU A 78 -13.90 4.14 -5.92
N ALA A 79 -13.45 4.67 -4.77
CA ALA A 79 -14.18 5.66 -3.99
C ALA A 79 -14.38 6.97 -4.78
N GLY A 80 -13.32 7.48 -5.41
CA GLY A 80 -13.39 8.67 -6.27
C GLY A 80 -14.35 8.49 -7.44
N ARG A 81 -14.31 7.32 -8.12
CA ARG A 81 -15.23 7.02 -9.22
C ARG A 81 -16.69 6.97 -8.76
N ARG A 82 -16.95 6.37 -7.60
CA ARG A 82 -18.30 6.32 -7.02
C ARG A 82 -18.80 7.73 -6.65
N ALA A 83 -17.93 8.57 -6.09
CA ALA A 83 -18.27 9.94 -5.74
C ALA A 83 -18.58 10.79 -6.98
N ALA A 84 -17.83 10.61 -8.08
CA ALA A 84 -18.07 11.30 -9.33
C ALA A 84 -19.43 10.94 -9.97
N GLN A 85 -19.84 9.67 -9.89
CA GLN A 85 -21.13 9.20 -10.39
C GLN A 85 -22.33 9.75 -9.59
N GLY A 86 -22.11 10.17 -8.34
CA GLY A 86 -23.15 10.71 -7.48
C GLY A 86 -23.34 12.23 -7.58
N ARG A 87 -22.52 12.95 -8.36
CA ARG A 87 -22.66 14.40 -8.53
C ARG A 87 -23.76 14.70 -9.56
N PRO A 88 -24.87 15.35 -9.17
CA PRO A 88 -25.78 15.93 -10.15
C PRO A 88 -25.05 17.08 -10.84
N SER A 89 -25.09 17.08 -12.17
CA SER A 89 -24.64 18.20 -12.99
C SER A 89 -25.49 19.42 -12.64
N ARG A 90 -25.01 20.28 -11.73
CA ARG A 90 -25.58 21.61 -11.49
C ARG A 90 -25.10 22.54 -12.62
N LEU A 91 -25.57 22.25 -13.81
CA LEU A 91 -25.52 23.15 -14.96
C LEU A 91 -26.97 23.56 -15.20
N ASP A 92 -27.16 24.86 -15.43
CA ASP A 92 -28.41 25.51 -15.86
C ASP A 92 -29.31 26.06 -14.74
N SER A 93 -28.93 27.21 -14.17
CA SER A 93 -29.90 28.16 -13.58
C SER A 93 -29.41 29.62 -13.45
N ASP A 94 -28.16 29.95 -13.76
CA ASP A 94 -27.59 31.30 -13.52
C ASP A 94 -27.31 32.14 -14.78
N SER A 95 -27.65 31.64 -15.98
CA SER A 95 -27.47 32.40 -17.23
C SER A 95 -28.79 32.96 -17.81
N ALA A 96 -29.85 33.03 -17.00
CA ALA A 96 -31.18 33.44 -17.45
C ALA A 96 -31.79 34.64 -16.68
N ASN A 97 -31.01 35.40 -15.89
CA ASN A 97 -31.46 36.65 -15.28
C ASN A 97 -30.46 37.78 -15.49
#